data_AF-A0A918XJL7-F1
#
_entry.id   AF-A0A918XJL7-F1
#
_cell.length_a   1.000
_cell.length_b   1.000
_cell.length_c   1.000
_cell.angle_alpha   90.00
_cell.angle_beta   90.00
_cell.angle_gamma   90.00
#
_symmetry.space_group_name_H-M   'P 1'
#
loop_
_entity.id
_entity.type
_entity.pdbx_description
1 polymer ?
#
loop_
_entity_poly.entity_id
_entity_poly.type
_entity_poly.pdbx_seq_one_letter_code
_entity_poly.pdbx_strand_id
1 'polypeptide(L)'
;MLAVIGGHVIGLLAPKGWTAALGITDEGYHVMAVGLGLAAGLAVVVGLTLLILRRRMVGPVFRSTSRMDKLMYAGLALVVLTGTANTVVGNIIGHYDYREGVSVWFRGLFFLDPHPELMGAAPFTFQAHTLTSSVLFALWPFTRLVHVFSVPIGYLWRPYVLYRSRDTRMGERRGRRGWENVEDGSRTP
;
A
#
# COMPACT_ATOMS: atom_id res chain seq x y z
N MET A 1 -0.28 -8.58 -5.71
CA MET A 1 -0.02 -7.57 -4.66
C MET A 1 -0.87 -7.80 -3.42
N LEU A 2 -2.19 -7.84 -3.51
CA LEU A 2 -3.05 -8.02 -2.32
C LEU A 2 -2.70 -9.28 -1.49
N ALA A 3 -2.50 -10.43 -2.14
CA ALA A 3 -2.08 -11.66 -1.45
C ALA A 3 -0.72 -11.51 -0.73
N VAL A 4 0.25 -10.82 -1.36
CA VAL A 4 1.55 -10.54 -0.75
C VAL A 4 1.39 -9.65 0.47
N ILE A 5 0.59 -8.58 0.38
CA ILE A 5 0.30 -7.68 1.50
C ILE A 5 -0.38 -8.46 2.64
N GLY A 6 -1.40 -9.26 2.34
CA GLY A 6 -2.07 -10.09 3.35
C GLY A 6 -1.11 -11.06 4.03
N GLY A 7 -0.23 -11.71 3.26
CA GLY A 7 0.83 -12.57 3.80
C GLY A 7 1.80 -11.81 4.72
N HIS A 8 2.22 -10.60 4.36
CA HIS A 8 3.07 -9.76 5.22
C HIS A 8 2.35 -9.33 6.50
N VAL A 9 1.06 -8.97 6.42
CA VAL A 9 0.26 -8.62 7.59
C VAL A 9 0.18 -9.81 8.55
N ILE A 10 -0.16 -11.00 8.05
CA ILE A 10 -0.25 -12.22 8.88
C ILE A 10 1.14 -12.62 9.39
N GLY A 11 2.19 -12.54 8.59
CA GLY A 11 3.54 -12.98 8.97
C GLY A 11 4.28 -12.04 9.92
N LEU A 12 4.09 -10.73 9.79
CA LEU A 12 4.80 -9.74 10.60
C LEU A 12 3.99 -9.32 11.84
N LEU A 13 2.68 -9.15 11.71
CA LEU A 13 1.84 -8.61 12.78
C LEU A 13 1.20 -9.68 13.66
N ALA A 14 0.92 -10.89 13.15
CA ALA A 14 0.33 -11.94 13.98
C ALA A 14 1.41 -12.64 14.84
N PRO A 15 1.32 -12.60 16.18
CA PRO A 15 2.25 -13.28 17.06
C PRO A 15 2.26 -14.79 16.83
N LYS A 16 3.43 -15.43 17.00
CA LYS A 16 3.58 -16.90 16.92
C LYS A 16 2.63 -17.64 17.86
N GLY A 17 2.42 -17.11 19.07
CA GLY A 17 1.47 -17.65 20.05
C GLY A 17 0.02 -17.69 19.57
N TRP A 18 -0.42 -16.77 18.70
CA TRP A 18 -1.79 -16.77 18.18
C TRP A 18 -2.01 -17.92 17.20
N THR A 19 -1.05 -18.19 16.32
CA THR A 19 -1.17 -19.33 15.39
C THR A 19 -1.08 -20.66 16.13
N ALA A 20 -0.23 -20.74 17.17
CA ALA A 20 -0.13 -21.92 18.02
C ALA A 20 -1.44 -22.18 18.80
N ALA A 21 -2.09 -21.13 19.32
CA ALA A 21 -3.38 -21.24 20.00
C ALA A 21 -4.52 -21.73 19.09
N LEU A 22 -4.42 -21.50 17.77
CA LEU A 22 -5.34 -22.03 16.76
C LEU A 22 -5.00 -23.47 16.34
N GLY A 23 -4.00 -24.11 16.96
CA GLY A 23 -3.56 -25.46 16.62
C GLY A 23 -2.71 -25.57 15.36
N ILE A 24 -2.21 -24.45 14.82
CA ILE A 24 -1.35 -24.45 13.63
C ILE A 24 0.09 -24.75 14.07
N THR A 25 0.64 -25.87 13.60
CA THR A 25 2.04 -26.24 13.85
C THR A 25 3.00 -25.30 13.11
N ASP A 26 4.23 -25.14 13.62
CA ASP A 26 5.25 -24.32 12.98
C ASP A 26 5.57 -24.79 11.56
N GLU A 27 5.64 -26.10 11.35
CA GLU A 27 5.82 -26.71 10.03
C GLU A 27 4.64 -26.44 9.10
N GLY A 28 3.40 -26.62 9.59
CA GLY A 28 2.19 -26.35 8.81
C GLY A 28 2.11 -24.89 8.37
N TYR A 29 2.45 -23.97 9.29
CA TYR A 29 2.57 -22.55 8.96
C TYR A 29 3.66 -22.29 7.93
N HIS A 30 4.85 -22.88 8.10
CA HIS A 30 5.97 -22.69 7.18
C HIS A 30 5.62 -23.13 5.76
N VAL A 31 5.07 -24.35 5.58
CA VAL A 31 4.65 -24.87 4.27
C VAL A 31 3.61 -23.98 3.62
N MET A 32 2.58 -23.56 4.37
CA MET A 32 1.55 -22.66 3.87
C MET A 32 2.14 -21.29 3.47
N ALA A 33 2.95 -20.70 4.34
CA ALA A 33 3.54 -19.39 4.13
C ALA A 33 4.48 -19.37 2.92
N VAL A 34 5.34 -20.38 2.77
CA VAL A 34 6.25 -20.51 1.63
C VAL A 34 5.46 -20.82 0.36
N GLY A 35 4.50 -21.75 0.39
CA GLY A 35 3.71 -22.13 -0.79
C GLY A 35 2.87 -20.98 -1.34
N LEU A 36 2.07 -20.34 -0.48
CA LEU A 36 1.26 -19.18 -0.87
C LEU A 36 2.15 -17.98 -1.22
N GLY A 37 3.25 -17.79 -0.50
CA GLY A 37 4.22 -16.74 -0.76
C GLY A 37 4.89 -16.87 -2.13
N LEU A 38 5.30 -18.07 -2.52
CA LEU A 38 5.86 -18.35 -3.85
C LEU A 38 4.85 -18.09 -4.96
N ALA A 39 3.63 -18.62 -4.83
CA ALA A 39 2.57 -18.42 -5.82
C ALA A 39 2.25 -16.92 -6.01
N ALA A 40 2.07 -16.19 -4.90
CA ALA A 40 1.80 -14.76 -4.93
C ALA A 40 3.00 -13.95 -5.45
N GLY A 41 4.22 -14.33 -5.08
CA GLY A 41 5.47 -13.72 -5.53
C GLY A 41 5.66 -13.87 -7.04
N LEU A 42 5.48 -15.07 -7.58
CA LEU A 42 5.55 -15.33 -9.02
C LEU A 42 4.53 -14.50 -9.79
N ALA A 43 3.26 -14.49 -9.34
CA ALA A 43 2.22 -13.69 -9.96
C ALA A 43 2.57 -12.18 -9.97
N VAL A 44 3.20 -11.70 -8.90
CA VAL A 44 3.67 -10.31 -8.80
C VAL A 44 4.85 -10.03 -9.73
N VAL A 45 5.85 -10.89 -9.77
CA VAL A 45 7.03 -10.74 -10.66
C VAL A 45 6.57 -10.71 -12.11
N VAL A 46 5.74 -11.66 -12.53
CA VAL A 46 5.18 -11.72 -13.89
C VAL A 46 4.36 -10.47 -14.20
N GLY A 47 3.41 -10.11 -13.33
CA GLY A 47 2.56 -8.93 -13.55
C GLY A 47 3.35 -7.62 -13.61
N LEU A 48 4.33 -7.44 -12.72
CA LEU A 48 5.19 -6.26 -12.71
C LEU A 48 6.05 -6.18 -13.98
N THR A 49 6.63 -7.31 -14.41
CA THR A 49 7.42 -7.40 -15.63
C THR A 49 6.59 -7.01 -16.84
N LEU A 50 5.39 -7.57 -16.99
CA LEU A 50 4.46 -7.23 -18.07
C LEU A 50 4.08 -5.74 -18.06
N LEU A 51 3.84 -5.15 -16.89
CA LEU A 51 3.53 -3.72 -16.76
C LEU A 51 4.71 -2.83 -17.15
N ILE A 52 5.92 -3.20 -16.76
CA ILE A 52 7.15 -2.49 -17.16
C ILE A 52 7.33 -2.59 -18.67
N LEU A 53 7.24 -3.80 -19.25
CA LEU A 53 7.36 -4.01 -20.69
C LEU A 53 6.32 -3.20 -21.47
N ARG A 54 5.05 -3.25 -21.08
CA ARG A 54 3.97 -2.43 -21.67
C ARG A 54 4.31 -0.95 -21.64
N ARG A 55 4.83 -0.46 -20.52
CA ARG A 55 5.18 0.96 -20.36
C ARG A 55 6.38 1.39 -21.21
N ARG A 56 7.28 0.47 -21.54
CA ARG A 56 8.45 0.73 -22.40
C ARG A 56 8.14 0.58 -23.89
N MET A 57 7.28 -0.37 -24.26
CA MET A 57 6.99 -0.71 -25.66
C MET A 57 5.82 0.09 -26.25
N VAL A 58 4.85 0.52 -25.44
CA VAL A 58 3.65 1.22 -25.93
C VAL A 58 3.88 2.74 -25.90
N GLY A 59 4.08 3.35 -27.07
CA GLY A 59 4.45 4.76 -27.24
C GLY A 59 3.60 5.77 -26.43
N PRO A 60 2.26 5.73 -26.51
CA PRO A 60 1.40 6.61 -25.70
C PRO A 60 1.59 6.46 -24.18
N VAL A 61 1.82 5.23 -23.70
CA VAL A 61 2.03 4.95 -22.27
C VAL A 61 3.42 5.42 -21.82
N PHE A 62 4.43 5.24 -22.67
CA PHE A 62 5.77 5.74 -22.39
C PHE A 62 5.81 7.26 -22.26
N ARG A 63 5.15 7.98 -23.18
CA ARG A 63 5.09 9.45 -23.17
C ARG A 63 4.36 10.03 -21.96
N SER A 64 3.37 9.31 -21.43
CA SER A 64 2.60 9.72 -20.24
C SER A 64 3.22 9.26 -18.90
N THR A 65 4.38 8.59 -18.94
CA THR A 65 5.08 8.10 -17.74
C THR A 65 5.97 9.19 -17.14
N SER A 66 5.64 9.63 -15.93
CA SER A 66 6.43 10.63 -15.20
C SER A 66 7.75 10.06 -14.66
N ARG A 67 8.66 10.93 -14.19
CA ARG A 67 9.91 10.50 -13.52
C ARG A 67 9.61 9.75 -12.22
N MET A 68 8.63 10.22 -11.44
CA MET A 68 8.19 9.55 -10.21
C MET A 68 7.57 8.18 -10.49
N ASP A 69 6.90 7.99 -11.63
CA ASP A 69 6.42 6.67 -12.03
C ASP A 69 7.59 5.70 -12.26
N LYS A 70 8.65 6.15 -12.94
CA LYS A 70 9.84 5.32 -13.16
C LYS A 70 10.53 4.96 -11.85
N LEU A 71 10.71 5.93 -10.96
CA LEU A 71 11.29 5.71 -9.63
C LEU A 71 10.44 4.72 -8.81
N MET A 72 9.11 4.89 -8.82
CA MET A 72 8.17 3.99 -8.17
C MET A 72 8.30 2.56 -8.71
N TYR A 73 8.30 2.36 -10.03
CA TYR A 73 8.47 1.02 -10.62
C TYR A 73 9.83 0.41 -10.31
N ALA A 74 10.89 1.21 -10.27
CA ALA A 74 12.23 0.74 -9.89
C ALA A 74 12.28 0.31 -8.42
N GLY A 75 11.75 1.13 -7.51
CA GLY A 75 11.66 0.79 -6.09
C GLY A 75 10.79 -0.45 -5.85
N LEU A 76 9.63 -0.53 -6.52
CA LEU A 76 8.74 -1.69 -6.44
C LEU A 76 9.42 -2.96 -6.97
N ALA A 77 10.15 -2.87 -8.08
CA ALA A 77 10.92 -4.00 -8.61
C ALA A 77 12.00 -4.44 -7.64
N LEU A 78 12.73 -3.50 -7.03
CA LEU A 78 13.78 -3.81 -6.06
C LEU A 78 13.22 -4.50 -4.80
N VAL A 79 12.10 -4.02 -4.27
CA VAL A 79 11.41 -4.64 -3.13
C VAL A 79 10.91 -6.04 -3.49
N VAL A 80 10.33 -6.21 -4.69
CA VAL A 80 9.87 -7.53 -5.15
C VAL A 80 11.06 -8.50 -5.30
N LEU A 81 12.17 -8.07 -5.90
CA LEU A 81 13.35 -8.92 -6.08
C LEU A 81 13.95 -9.35 -4.74
N THR A 82 14.15 -8.42 -3.81
CA THR A 82 14.66 -8.73 -2.47
C THR A 82 13.68 -9.61 -1.67
N GLY A 83 12.38 -9.40 -1.83
CA GLY A 83 11.34 -10.22 -1.18
C GLY A 83 11.31 -11.64 -1.73
N THR A 84 11.38 -11.81 -3.05
CA THR A 84 11.52 -13.14 -3.67
C THR A 84 12.82 -13.82 -3.26
N ALA A 85 13.92 -13.06 -3.10
CA ALA A 85 15.17 -13.60 -2.57
C ALA A 85 15.02 -14.13 -1.13
N ASN A 86 14.25 -13.48 -0.25
CA ASN A 86 13.94 -14.03 1.07
C ASN A 86 13.20 -15.37 1.00
N THR A 87 12.22 -15.47 0.10
CA THR A 87 11.48 -16.73 -0.07
C THR A 87 12.39 -17.84 -0.59
N VAL A 88 13.25 -17.56 -1.56
CA VAL A 88 14.12 -18.59 -2.16
C VAL A 88 15.34 -18.90 -1.29
N VAL A 89 16.08 -17.89 -0.87
CA VAL A 89 17.34 -18.07 -0.12
C VAL A 89 17.07 -18.25 1.37
N GLY A 90 16.20 -17.43 1.96
CA GLY A 90 15.97 -17.40 3.41
C GLY A 90 15.08 -18.54 3.91
N ASN A 91 14.07 -18.95 3.14
CA ASN A 91 13.10 -19.95 3.57
C ASN A 91 13.28 -21.33 2.93
N ILE A 92 13.83 -21.44 1.72
CA ILE A 92 13.98 -22.72 1.01
C ILE A 92 15.41 -23.26 1.15
N ILE A 93 16.43 -22.40 1.00
CA ILE A 93 17.84 -22.81 1.11
C ILE A 93 18.34 -22.70 2.55
N GLY A 94 17.86 -21.70 3.30
CA GLY A 94 18.12 -21.53 4.72
C GLY A 94 16.91 -21.87 5.60
N HIS A 95 17.13 -21.89 6.91
CA HIS A 95 16.09 -22.07 7.94
C HIS A 95 16.10 -20.90 8.93
N TYR A 96 15.79 -19.70 8.45
CA TYR A 96 15.63 -18.54 9.33
C TYR A 96 14.16 -18.36 9.74
N ASP A 97 13.85 -18.50 11.04
CA ASP A 97 12.50 -18.20 11.56
C ASP A 97 12.32 -16.69 11.69
N TYR A 98 11.85 -16.07 10.61
CA TYR A 98 11.57 -14.64 10.56
C TYR A 98 10.53 -14.18 11.60
N ARG A 99 9.71 -15.09 12.13
CA ARG A 99 8.63 -14.77 13.09
C ARG A 99 9.17 -14.43 14.48
N GLU A 100 10.37 -14.94 14.80
CA GLU A 100 11.06 -14.71 16.07
C GLU A 100 12.06 -13.55 15.99
N GLY A 101 12.53 -13.19 14.79
CA GLY A 101 13.43 -12.04 14.58
C GLY A 101 12.73 -10.83 13.98
N VAL A 102 12.61 -10.81 12.65
CA VAL A 102 12.10 -9.66 11.87
C VAL A 102 10.68 -9.26 12.28
N SER A 103 9.79 -10.21 12.53
CA SER A 103 8.41 -9.89 12.97
C SER A 103 8.36 -9.27 14.35
N VAL A 104 9.23 -9.71 15.29
CA VAL A 104 9.32 -9.10 16.63
C VAL A 104 9.87 -7.69 16.52
N TRP A 105 10.96 -7.50 15.77
CA TRP A 105 11.53 -6.18 15.49
C TRP A 105 10.49 -5.21 14.91
N PHE A 106 9.76 -5.63 13.88
CA PHE A 106 8.78 -4.79 13.20
C PHE A 106 7.61 -4.40 14.12
N ARG A 107 7.12 -5.33 14.93
CA ARG A 107 6.07 -5.05 15.93
C ARG A 107 6.54 -4.07 17.00
N GLY A 108 7.79 -4.21 17.48
CA GLY A 108 8.39 -3.32 18.48
C GLY A 108 8.33 -1.84 18.09
N LEU A 109 8.47 -1.53 16.79
CA LEU A 109 8.34 -0.16 16.28
C LEU A 109 6.99 0.50 16.61
N PHE A 110 5.88 -0.26 16.58
CA PHE A 110 4.55 0.27 16.89
C PHE A 110 4.31 0.47 18.38
N PHE A 111 5.00 -0.30 19.22
CA PHE A 111 4.93 -0.18 20.67
C PHE A 111 6.01 0.76 21.25
N LEU A 112 6.79 1.40 20.38
CA LEU A 112 7.93 2.25 20.75
C LEU A 112 8.97 1.51 21.61
N ASP A 113 9.12 0.21 21.37
CA ASP A 113 10.08 -0.69 22.01
C ASP A 113 10.97 -1.34 20.93
N PRO A 114 11.93 -0.58 20.36
CA PRO A 114 12.74 -1.06 19.25
C PRO A 114 13.86 -2.00 19.72
N HIS A 115 13.97 -3.16 19.06
CA HIS A 115 14.99 -4.18 19.28
C HIS A 115 15.98 -4.26 18.09
N PRO A 116 16.84 -3.25 17.85
CA PRO A 116 17.69 -3.18 16.65
C PRO A 116 18.61 -4.40 16.48
N GLU A 117 19.00 -5.06 17.56
CA GLU A 117 19.79 -6.29 17.60
C GLU A 117 19.15 -7.42 16.78
N LEU A 118 17.82 -7.52 16.74
CA LEU A 118 17.10 -8.54 15.99
C LEU A 118 17.25 -8.36 14.48
N MET A 119 17.30 -7.11 14.00
CA MET A 119 17.57 -6.82 12.59
C MET A 119 19.05 -6.99 12.26
N GLY A 120 19.95 -6.64 13.19
CA GLY A 120 21.39 -6.85 13.02
C GLY A 120 21.78 -8.33 12.88
N ALA A 121 21.08 -9.22 13.58
CA ALA A 121 21.28 -10.67 13.50
C ALA A 121 20.55 -11.34 12.31
N ALA A 122 19.65 -10.63 11.63
CA ALA A 122 18.89 -11.19 10.51
C ALA A 122 19.79 -11.44 9.29
N PRO A 123 19.51 -12.45 8.45
CA PRO A 123 20.26 -12.67 7.21
C PRO A 123 20.20 -11.45 6.30
N PHE A 124 21.27 -11.23 5.52
CA PHE A 124 21.42 -10.05 4.67
C PHE A 124 20.22 -9.82 3.73
N THR A 125 19.61 -10.88 3.20
CA THR A 125 18.44 -10.76 2.32
C THR A 125 17.25 -10.10 3.04
N PHE A 126 17.01 -10.42 4.32
CA PHE A 126 15.95 -9.82 5.12
C PHE A 126 16.25 -8.35 5.46
N GLN A 127 17.51 -8.04 5.76
CA GLN A 127 17.96 -6.66 5.97
C GLN A 127 17.76 -5.82 4.70
N ALA A 128 18.21 -6.32 3.55
CA ALA A 128 18.08 -5.65 2.25
C ALA A 128 16.60 -5.44 1.87
N HIS A 129 15.75 -6.44 2.08
CA HIS A 129 14.32 -6.31 1.82
C HIS A 129 13.66 -5.28 2.75
N THR A 130 14.01 -5.29 4.03
CA THR A 130 13.48 -4.33 5.02
C THR A 130 13.90 -2.90 4.67
N LEU A 131 15.18 -2.70 4.32
CA LEU A 131 15.70 -1.40 3.92
C LEU A 131 14.99 -0.88 2.66
N THR A 132 14.93 -1.70 1.61
CA THR A 132 14.31 -1.31 0.33
C THR A 132 12.81 -1.06 0.50
N SER A 133 12.12 -1.83 1.35
CA SER A 133 10.72 -1.61 1.71
C SER A 133 10.52 -0.30 2.47
N SER A 134 11.43 0.04 3.39
CA SER A 134 11.40 1.29 4.14
C SER A 134 11.58 2.50 3.22
N VAL A 135 12.51 2.42 2.25
CA VAL A 135 12.68 3.45 1.23
C VAL A 135 11.44 3.58 0.35
N LEU A 136 10.83 2.45 -0.06
CA LEU A 136 9.59 2.49 -0.84
C LEU A 136 8.43 3.11 -0.04
N PHE A 137 8.35 2.83 1.26
CA PHE A 137 7.37 3.43 2.16
C PHE A 137 7.59 4.95 2.30
N ALA A 138 8.83 5.41 2.40
CA ALA A 138 9.14 6.84 2.41
C ALA A 138 8.79 7.55 1.08
N LEU A 139 8.91 6.84 -0.05
CA LEU A 139 8.50 7.34 -1.37
C LEU A 139 6.98 7.32 -1.58
N TRP A 140 6.24 6.56 -0.78
CA TRP A 140 4.81 6.31 -0.96
C TRP A 140 3.99 7.59 -1.19
N PRO A 141 4.01 8.62 -0.31
CA PRO A 141 3.13 9.79 -0.47
C PRO A 141 3.44 10.62 -1.73
N PHE A 142 4.60 10.41 -2.35
CA PHE A 142 5.04 11.16 -3.53
C PHE A 142 4.86 10.39 -4.84
N THR A 143 4.29 9.18 -4.79
CA THR A 143 4.11 8.30 -5.95
C THR A 143 2.65 7.91 -6.14
N ARG A 144 2.34 7.26 -7.27
CA ARG A 144 0.99 6.73 -7.54
C ARG A 144 0.57 5.61 -6.58
N LEU A 145 1.46 5.10 -5.73
CA LEU A 145 1.13 4.11 -4.71
C LEU A 145 0.07 4.60 -3.72
N VAL A 146 -0.09 5.92 -3.55
CA VAL A 146 -1.14 6.54 -2.73
C VAL A 146 -2.55 6.04 -3.07
N HIS A 147 -2.76 5.53 -4.29
CA HIS A 147 -4.03 4.93 -4.71
C HIS A 147 -4.54 3.79 -3.81
N VAL A 148 -3.68 3.18 -2.97
CA VAL A 148 -4.11 2.10 -2.08
C VAL A 148 -5.13 2.60 -1.05
N PHE A 149 -5.05 3.88 -0.68
CA PHE A 149 -5.97 4.49 0.28
C PHE A 149 -7.35 4.75 -0.32
N SER A 150 -7.47 4.66 -1.65
CA SER A 150 -8.71 4.87 -2.39
C SER A 150 -9.42 3.55 -2.74
N VAL A 151 -9.08 2.43 -2.08
CA VAL A 151 -9.78 1.15 -2.30
C VAL A 151 -11.27 1.33 -1.98
N PRO A 152 -12.18 1.10 -2.94
CA PRO A 152 -13.57 1.54 -2.83
C PRO A 152 -14.43 0.55 -2.03
N ILE A 153 -14.02 0.19 -0.80
CA ILE A 153 -14.75 -0.77 0.05
C ILE A 153 -16.19 -0.28 0.32
N GLY A 154 -16.37 1.03 0.51
CA GLY A 154 -17.68 1.63 0.73
C GLY A 154 -18.64 1.53 -0.46
N TYR A 155 -18.16 1.21 -1.67
CA TYR A 155 -19.02 1.04 -2.83
C TYR A 155 -19.98 -0.16 -2.67
N LEU A 156 -19.59 -1.17 -1.89
CA LEU A 156 -20.44 -2.33 -1.59
C LEU A 156 -21.74 -1.96 -0.89
N TRP A 157 -21.76 -0.85 -0.14
CA TRP A 157 -22.94 -0.34 0.57
C TRP A 157 -23.45 1.00 0.02
N ARG A 158 -22.92 1.45 -1.13
CA ARG A 158 -23.28 2.75 -1.70
C ARG A 158 -24.59 2.65 -2.50
N PRO A 159 -25.55 3.56 -2.30
CA PRO A 159 -26.71 3.67 -3.18
C PRO A 159 -26.31 3.88 -4.64
N TYR A 160 -27.06 3.28 -5.58
CA TYR A 160 -26.80 3.41 -7.02
C TYR A 160 -26.85 4.86 -7.48
N VAL A 161 -27.84 5.60 -7.00
CA VAL A 161 -28.04 7.01 -7.33
C VAL A 161 -27.63 7.87 -6.14
N LEU A 162 -26.64 8.75 -6.36
CA LEU A 162 -26.29 9.79 -5.40
C LEU A 162 -26.99 11.09 -5.76
N TYR A 163 -27.79 11.60 -4.84
CA TYR A 163 -28.26 12.98 -4.89
C TYR A 163 -27.32 13.84 -4.05
N ARG A 164 -26.81 14.93 -4.63
CA ARG A 164 -26.04 15.94 -3.91
C ARG A 164 -26.91 17.18 -3.78
N SER A 165 -27.25 17.57 -2.55
CA SER A 165 -27.95 18.84 -2.32
C SER A 165 -27.06 20.00 -2.75
N ARG A 166 -27.69 21.08 -3.23
CA ARG A 166 -26.97 22.34 -3.42
C ARG A 166 -26.72 22.94 -2.05
N ASP A 167 -25.47 23.30 -1.78
CA ASP A 167 -25.12 24.10 -0.62
C ASP A 167 -25.81 25.46 -0.75
N THR A 168 -26.74 25.78 0.14
CA THR A 168 -27.43 27.09 0.17
C THR A 168 -26.51 28.21 0.65
N ARG A 169 -25.24 27.94 0.96
CA ARG A 169 -24.30 28.87 1.64
C ARG A 169 -23.14 29.39 0.81
N MET A 170 -22.95 29.00 -0.44
CA MET A 170 -21.88 29.54 -1.28
C MET A 170 -22.48 30.50 -2.32
N GLY A 171 -22.64 31.76 -1.91
CA GLY A 171 -23.10 32.86 -2.76
C GLY A 171 -24.46 33.42 -2.38
N GLU A 172 -24.65 33.88 -1.14
CA GLU A 172 -25.65 34.92 -0.86
C GLU A 172 -25.21 36.24 -1.52
N ARG A 173 -25.24 36.32 -2.86
CA ARG A 173 -25.90 37.49 -3.42
C ARG A 173 -27.36 37.24 -3.14
N ARG A 174 -27.85 37.80 -2.02
CA ARG A 174 -29.29 37.96 -1.77
C ARG A 174 -29.87 38.42 -3.09
N GLY A 175 -30.53 37.52 -3.81
CA GLY A 175 -31.19 37.87 -5.06
C GLY A 175 -32.16 38.98 -4.68
N ARG A 176 -31.92 40.19 -5.23
CA ARG A 176 -32.75 41.35 -4.94
C ARG A 176 -34.20 40.91 -5.15
N ARG A 177 -35.02 41.00 -4.11
CA ARG A 177 -36.41 40.53 -4.22
C ARG A 177 -37.08 41.44 -5.23
N GLY A 178 -37.78 40.87 -6.22
CA GLY A 178 -38.39 41.61 -7.34
C GLY A 178 -39.46 42.65 -6.95
N TRP A 179 -39.68 42.86 -5.65
CA TRP A 179 -40.61 43.81 -5.05
C TRP A 179 -39.92 44.99 -4.37
N GLU A 180 -38.57 45.08 -4.42
CA GLU A 180 -37.86 46.28 -3.98
C GLU A 180 -38.07 47.40 -5.01
N ASN A 181 -38.87 48.39 -4.61
CA ASN A 181 -39.28 49.53 -5.43
C ASN A 181 -38.06 50.31 -5.98
N VAL A 182 -38.13 50.68 -7.25
CA VAL A 182 -37.19 51.60 -7.89
C VAL A 182 -37.63 53.03 -7.60
N GLU A 183 -37.53 53.46 -6.34
CA GLU A 183 -37.91 54.82 -5.97
C GLU A 183 -36.79 55.47 -5.15
N ASP A 184 -35.77 55.95 -5.86
CA ASP A 184 -35.18 57.25 -5.56
C ASP A 184 -35.15 58.07 -6.84
N GLY A 185 -36.34 58.50 -7.24
CA GLY A 185 -36.55 59.63 -8.13
C GLY A 185 -37.17 60.74 -7.32
N SER A 186 -36.53 61.14 -6.21
CA SER A 186 -36.96 62.29 -5.43
C SER A 186 -36.77 63.56 -6.27
N ARG A 187 -37.85 63.90 -6.97
CA ARG A 187 -38.18 65.23 -7.46
C ARG A 187 -37.84 66.25 -6.37
N THR A 188 -36.88 67.11 -6.63
CA THR A 188 -36.80 68.42 -5.98
C THR A 188 -37.21 69.47 -7.01
N PRO A 189 -38.05 70.46 -6.62
CA PRO A 189 -38.52 71.53 -7.50
C PRO A 189 -37.39 72.47 -7.94
#